data_AF-A0A2D4Q6X0-F1
#
_entry.id   AF-A0A2D4Q6X0-F1
#
_cell.length_a   1.000
_cell.length_b   1.000
_cell.length_c   1.000
_cell.angle_alpha   90.00
_cell.angle_beta   90.00
_cell.angle_gamma   90.00
#
_symmetry.space_group_name_H-M   'P 1'
#
loop_
_entity.id
_entity.type
_entity.pdbx_description
1 polymer ?
#
loop_
_entity_poly.entity_id
_entity_poly.type
_entity_poly.pdbx_seq_one_letter_code
_entity_poly.pdbx_strand_id
1 'polypeptide(L)'
;AITYYLDVSAECTRRIVGVDGAIKALCNRLVVVELNNRTSRDLAEQCVKVLELICTRESGAVFEAGGLNCVLTFIRDSGHLVHKDTLHSAMAVVSRLCGKMEPQDSS
;
A
#
# COMPACT_ATOMS: atom_id res chain seq x y z
N ALA A 1 -12.05 -24.17 -10.90
CA ALA A 1 -12.65 -23.04 -10.16
C ALA A 1 -11.62 -22.13 -9.47
N ILE A 2 -10.45 -22.64 -9.04
CA ILE A 2 -9.41 -21.83 -8.36
C ILE A 2 -8.79 -20.76 -9.27
N THR A 3 -8.63 -21.02 -10.56
CA THR A 3 -8.00 -20.10 -11.53
C THR A 3 -8.80 -18.82 -11.78
N TYR A 4 -10.13 -18.88 -11.70
CA TYR A 4 -11.01 -17.73 -11.96
C TYR A 4 -10.93 -16.67 -10.84
N TYR A 5 -10.79 -17.10 -9.57
CA TYR A 5 -10.62 -16.18 -8.44
C TYR A 5 -9.24 -15.50 -8.42
N LEU A 6 -8.19 -16.21 -8.84
CA LEU A 6 -6.84 -15.64 -8.97
C LEU A 6 -6.76 -14.61 -10.10
N ASP A 7 -7.46 -14.85 -11.22
CA ASP A 7 -7.48 -13.90 -12.34
C ASP A 7 -8.21 -12.60 -11.97
N VAL A 8 -9.32 -12.68 -11.24
CA VAL A 8 -10.06 -11.50 -10.74
C VAL A 8 -9.19 -10.64 -9.81
N SER A 9 -8.42 -11.25 -8.90
CA SER A 9 -7.54 -10.49 -7.98
C SER A 9 -6.37 -9.80 -8.73
N ALA A 10 -5.85 -10.45 -9.76
CA ALA A 10 -4.80 -9.90 -10.62
C ALA A 10 -5.32 -8.84 -11.62
N GLU A 11 -6.55 -8.99 -12.12
CA GLU A 11 -7.20 -8.00 -12.98
C GLU A 11 -7.56 -6.74 -12.20
N CYS A 12 -8.07 -6.85 -10.97
CA CYS A 12 -8.32 -5.72 -10.09
C CYS A 12 -7.05 -4.88 -9.86
N THR A 13 -5.92 -5.55 -9.62
CA THR A 13 -4.62 -4.88 -9.42
C THR A 13 -4.19 -4.13 -10.70
N ARG A 14 -4.27 -4.78 -11.87
CA ARG A 14 -3.95 -4.13 -13.16
C ARG A 14 -4.88 -2.97 -13.50
N ARG A 15 -6.16 -3.05 -13.16
CA ARG A 15 -7.13 -1.96 -13.38
C ARG A 15 -6.84 -0.77 -12.48
N ILE A 16 -6.44 -0.99 -11.23
CA ILE A 16 -6.05 0.09 -10.31
C ILE A 16 -4.79 0.80 -10.82
N VAL A 17 -3.77 0.05 -11.24
CA VAL A 17 -2.53 0.63 -11.80
C VAL A 17 -2.81 1.36 -13.13
N GLY A 18 -3.74 0.85 -13.94
CA GLY A 18 -4.13 1.48 -15.21
C GLY A 18 -4.95 2.77 -15.08
N VAL A 19 -5.39 3.14 -13.87
CA VAL A 19 -6.04 4.43 -13.60
C VAL A 19 -4.99 5.41 -13.12
N ASP A 20 -4.72 6.42 -13.94
CA ASP A 20 -3.73 7.45 -13.64
C ASP A 20 -3.99 8.09 -12.27
N GLY A 21 -2.96 8.13 -11.42
CA GLY A 21 -3.04 8.70 -10.08
C GLY A 21 -3.79 7.87 -9.02
N ALA A 22 -4.33 6.68 -9.34
CA ALA A 22 -5.07 5.87 -8.37
C ALA A 22 -4.20 5.43 -7.17
N ILE A 23 -2.95 5.02 -7.41
CA ILE A 23 -2.00 4.65 -6.35
C ILE A 23 -1.72 5.86 -5.46
N LYS A 24 -1.51 7.04 -6.05
CA LYS A 24 -1.28 8.28 -5.31
C LYS A 24 -2.49 8.67 -4.48
N ALA A 25 -3.71 8.48 -4.99
CA ALA A 25 -4.94 8.71 -4.24
C ALA A 25 -5.08 7.73 -3.05
N LEU A 26 -4.75 6.45 -3.23
CA LEU A 26 -4.71 5.45 -2.15
C LEU A 26 -3.70 5.85 -1.06
N CYS A 27 -2.49 6.26 -1.46
CA CYS A 27 -1.47 6.75 -0.53
C CYS A 27 -1.96 7.99 0.24
N ASN A 28 -2.48 8.99 -0.45
CA ASN A 28 -3.00 10.20 0.20
C ASN A 28 -4.11 9.86 1.20
N ARG A 29 -4.98 8.90 0.88
CA ARG A 29 -6.05 8.46 1.78
C ARG A 29 -5.50 7.89 3.09
N LEU A 30 -4.39 7.15 3.05
CA LEU A 30 -3.73 6.61 4.24
C LEU A 30 -3.03 7.68 5.09
N VAL A 31 -2.61 8.80 4.49
CA VAL A 31 -2.00 9.92 5.24
C VAL A 31 -3.06 10.72 6.01
N VAL A 32 -4.25 10.90 5.45
CA VAL A 32 -5.32 11.71 6.06
C VAL A 32 -6.36 10.89 6.84
N VAL A 33 -6.18 9.58 6.95
CA VAL A 33 -7.21 8.74 7.58
C VAL A 33 -7.27 8.96 9.09
N GLU A 34 -8.44 9.35 9.57
CA GLU A 34 -8.73 9.42 11.00
C GLU A 34 -9.32 8.09 11.48
N LEU A 35 -8.62 7.41 12.39
CA LEU A 35 -9.00 6.09 12.90
C LEU A 35 -10.02 6.15 14.05
N ASN A 36 -10.83 7.20 14.09
CA ASN A 36 -11.82 7.49 15.15
C ASN A 36 -13.08 6.61 15.09
N ASN A 37 -13.33 5.94 13.96
CA ASN A 37 -14.47 5.03 13.82
C ASN A 37 -14.06 3.75 13.07
N ARG A 38 -14.81 2.67 13.28
CA ARG A 38 -14.58 1.34 12.72
C ARG A 38 -14.48 1.37 11.19
N THR A 39 -15.40 2.03 10.51
CA THR A 39 -15.41 2.11 9.03
C THR A 39 -14.13 2.71 8.45
N SER A 40 -13.57 3.76 9.07
CA SER A 40 -12.30 4.36 8.62
C SER A 40 -11.12 3.43 8.83
N ARG A 41 -11.12 2.65 9.93
CA ARG A 41 -10.11 1.61 10.19
C ARG A 41 -10.19 0.47 9.17
N ASP A 42 -11.39 -0.02 8.90
CA ASP A 42 -11.62 -1.04 7.86
C ASP A 42 -11.17 -0.55 6.47
N LEU A 43 -11.42 0.72 6.14
CA LEU A 43 -10.96 1.32 4.89
C LEU A 43 -9.43 1.42 4.84
N ALA A 44 -8.78 1.88 5.92
CA ALA A 44 -7.33 1.94 6.00
C ALA A 44 -6.69 0.55 5.83
N GLU A 45 -7.25 -0.47 6.47
CA GLU A 45 -6.79 -1.85 6.31
C GLU A 45 -6.89 -2.31 4.85
N GLN A 46 -8.02 -2.05 4.19
CA GLN A 46 -8.19 -2.41 2.78
C GLN A 46 -7.22 -1.64 1.88
N CYS A 47 -6.98 -0.35 2.11
CA CYS A 47 -5.99 0.42 1.36
C CYS A 47 -4.58 -0.16 1.50
N VAL A 48 -4.18 -0.57 2.72
CA VAL A 48 -2.88 -1.22 2.96
C VAL A 48 -2.80 -2.57 2.25
N LYS A 49 -3.83 -3.40 2.31
CA LYS A 49 -3.87 -4.70 1.62
C LYS A 49 -3.81 -4.56 0.10
N VAL A 50 -4.50 -3.57 -0.45
CA VAL A 50 -4.44 -3.25 -1.88
C VAL A 50 -3.04 -2.78 -2.27
N LEU A 51 -2.42 -1.90 -1.48
CA LEU A 51 -1.04 -1.47 -1.72
C LEU A 51 -0.05 -2.63 -1.63
N GLU A 52 -0.19 -3.53 -0.66
CA GLU A 52 0.60 -4.76 -0.54
C GLU A 52 0.50 -5.60 -1.81
N LEU A 53 -0.73 -5.85 -2.27
CA LEU A 53 -0.99 -6.62 -3.48
C LEU A 53 -0.38 -5.97 -4.72
N ILE A 54 -0.57 -4.66 -4.93
CA ILE A 54 0.02 -3.92 -6.06
C ILE A 54 1.55 -3.98 -5.98
N CYS A 55 2.12 -3.76 -4.79
CA CYS A 55 3.56 -3.79 -4.56
C CYS A 55 4.18 -5.17 -4.82
N THR A 56 3.39 -6.25 -4.92
CA THR A 56 3.91 -7.56 -5.33
C THR A 56 4.32 -7.66 -6.79
N ARG A 57 3.73 -6.82 -7.65
CA ARG A 57 3.95 -6.86 -9.12
C ARG A 57 4.52 -5.56 -9.64
N GLU A 58 3.98 -4.44 -9.17
CA GLU A 58 4.24 -3.09 -9.69
C GLU A 58 4.88 -2.21 -8.60
N SER A 59 5.89 -2.73 -7.89
CA SER A 59 6.57 -2.00 -6.80
C SER A 59 7.20 -0.67 -7.27
N GLY A 60 7.59 -0.56 -8.54
CA GLY A 60 8.07 0.69 -9.14
C GLY A 60 7.01 1.79 -9.12
N ALA A 61 5.81 1.50 -9.64
CA ALA A 61 4.70 2.46 -9.65
C ALA A 61 4.28 2.90 -8.24
N VAL A 62 4.34 1.99 -7.25
CA VAL A 62 4.06 2.32 -5.84
C VAL A 62 5.16 3.22 -5.26
N PHE A 63 6.43 2.97 -5.60
CA PHE A 63 7.55 3.81 -5.19
C PHE A 63 7.44 5.23 -5.77
N GLU A 64 7.23 5.34 -7.08
CA GLU A 64 7.09 6.61 -7.80
C GLU A 64 5.87 7.43 -7.32
N ALA A 65 4.80 6.75 -6.89
CA ALA A 65 3.64 7.39 -6.28
C ALA A 65 3.88 7.90 -4.84
N GLY A 66 5.08 7.71 -4.27
CA GLY A 66 5.41 8.11 -2.90
C GLY A 66 4.92 7.13 -1.83
N GLY A 67 4.62 5.88 -2.21
CA GLY A 67 4.06 4.87 -1.33
C GLY A 67 4.93 4.56 -0.11
N LEU A 68 6.26 4.62 -0.23
CA LEU A 68 7.16 4.33 0.89
C LEU A 68 6.99 5.35 2.03
N ASN A 69 7.08 6.65 1.73
CA ASN A 69 6.90 7.69 2.74
C ASN A 69 5.48 7.67 3.32
N CYS A 70 4.48 7.43 2.48
CA CYS A 70 3.09 7.27 2.90
C CYS A 70 2.92 6.15 3.94
N VAL A 71 3.40 4.95 3.62
CA VAL A 71 3.21 3.78 4.48
C VAL A 71 4.05 3.90 5.77
N LEU A 72 5.27 4.46 5.70
CA LEU A 72 6.06 4.77 6.90
C LEU A 72 5.35 5.77 7.82
N THR A 73 4.75 6.82 7.25
CA THR A 73 3.96 7.81 7.99
C THR A 73 2.75 7.15 8.64
N PHE A 74 2.02 6.31 7.90
CA PHE A 74 0.89 5.55 8.43
C PHE A 74 1.31 4.63 9.58
N ILE A 75 2.42 3.91 9.46
CA ILE A 75 2.93 3.05 10.54
C ILE A 75 3.29 3.88 11.78
N ARG A 76 3.98 5.01 11.60
CA ARG A 76 4.37 5.90 12.69
C ARG A 76 3.16 6.46 13.43
N ASP A 77 2.20 7.01 12.70
CA ASP A 77 1.11 7.80 13.29
C ASP A 77 -0.09 6.92 13.69
N SER A 78 -0.33 5.84 12.96
CA SER A 78 -1.53 4.99 13.09
C SER A 78 -1.24 3.52 13.43
N GLY A 79 0.03 3.08 13.45
CA GLY A 79 0.39 1.67 13.65
C GLY A 79 -0.08 1.07 14.98
N HIS A 80 -0.29 1.90 16.01
CA HIS A 80 -0.79 1.47 17.32
C HIS A 80 -2.32 1.35 17.39
N LEU A 81 -3.05 1.87 16.40
CA LEU A 81 -4.52 1.91 16.34
C LEU A 81 -5.11 0.87 15.39
N VAL A 82 -4.25 0.21 14.59
CA VAL A 82 -4.65 -0.82 13.62
C VAL A 82 -4.28 -2.22 14.07
N HIS A 83 -4.87 -3.21 13.42
CA HIS A 83 -4.57 -4.61 13.71
C HIS A 83 -3.12 -4.95 13.35
N LYS A 84 -2.53 -5.89 14.11
CA LYS A 84 -1.17 -6.40 13.84
C LYS A 84 -1.02 -6.98 12.43
N ASP A 85 -2.08 -7.58 11.89
CA ASP A 85 -2.12 -8.08 10.51
C ASP A 85 -1.93 -6.94 9.49
N THR A 86 -2.68 -5.84 9.65
CA THR A 86 -2.53 -4.62 8.85
C THR A 86 -1.12 -4.05 8.93
N LEU A 87 -0.56 -4.01 10.14
CA LEU A 87 0.80 -3.53 10.34
C LEU A 87 1.82 -4.43 9.63
N HIS A 88 1.62 -5.74 9.65
CA HIS A 88 2.48 -6.70 8.96
C HIS A 88 2.42 -6.49 7.43
N SER A 89 1.23 -6.31 6.86
CA SER A 89 1.04 -5.94 5.45
C SER A 89 1.74 -4.62 5.10
N ALA A 90 1.60 -3.60 5.94
CA ALA A 90 2.27 -2.31 5.76
C ALA A 90 3.81 -2.46 5.76
N MET A 91 4.34 -3.25 6.70
CA MET A 91 5.77 -3.55 6.77
C MET A 91 6.27 -4.35 5.55
N ALA A 92 5.44 -5.25 5.00
CA ALA A 92 5.77 -5.98 3.78
C ALA A 92 5.89 -5.04 2.57
N VAL A 93 5.03 -4.01 2.47
CA VAL A 93 5.16 -2.94 1.46
C VAL A 93 6.47 -2.18 1.65
N VAL A 94 6.75 -1.70 2.87
CA VAL A 94 7.99 -0.96 3.18
C VAL A 94 9.23 -1.77 2.81
N SER A 95 9.30 -3.05 3.22
CA SER A 95 10.44 -3.93 2.93
C SER A 95 10.71 -4.05 1.43
N ARG A 96 9.66 -4.24 0.62
CA ARG A 96 9.78 -4.33 -0.84
C ARG A 96 10.19 -3.00 -1.48
N LEU A 97 9.65 -1.89 -1.01
CA LEU A 97 9.97 -0.56 -1.53
C LEU A 97 11.37 -0.09 -1.13
N CYS A 98 11.88 -0.49 0.05
CA CYS A 98 13.27 -0.24 0.41
C CYS A 98 14.24 -0.92 -0.56
N GLY A 99 13.89 -2.09 -1.11
CA GLY A 99 14.68 -2.72 -2.17
C GLY A 99 14.72 -1.96 -3.51
N LYS A 100 13.85 -0.94 -3.67
CA LYS A 100 13.84 -0.01 -4.82
C LYS A 100 14.57 1.30 -4.53
N MET A 101 14.93 1.57 -3.28
CA MET A 101 15.83 2.67 -2.97
C MET A 101 17.21 2.32 -3.53
N GLU A 102 17.59 2.93 -4.65
CA GLU A 102 18.98 2.90 -5.06
C GLU A 102 19.82 3.54 -3.94
N PRO A 103 20.97 2.94 -3.57
CA PRO A 103 21.91 3.63 -2.71
C PRO A 103 22.32 4.90 -3.46
N GLN A 104 21.95 6.06 -2.92
CA GLN A 104 22.56 7.31 -3.33
C GLN A 104 24.01 7.29 -2.85
N ASP A 105 24.86 6.53 -3.51
CA ASP A 105 26.28 6.77 -3.49
C ASP A 105 26.53 7.96 -4.41
N SER A 106 26.71 9.11 -3.78
CA SER A 106 27.31 10.27 -4.40
C SER A 106 28.25 10.83 -3.33
N SER A 107 29.43 10.20 -3.27
CA SER A 107 30.73 10.69 -2.77
C SER A 107 30.75 11.61 -1.55
#